data_AF-A0A1Y5THZ6-F1
#
_entry.id   AF-A0A1Y5THZ6-F1
#
_cell.length_a   1.000
_cell.length_b   1.000
_cell.length_c   1.000
_cell.angle_alpha   90.00
_cell.angle_beta   90.00
_cell.angle_gamma   90.00
#
_symmetry.space_group_name_H-M   'P 1'
#
loop_
_entity.id
_entity.type
_entity.pdbx_description
1 polymer ?
#
loop_
_entity_poly.entity_id
_entity_poly.type
_entity_poly.pdbx_seq_one_letter_code
_entity_poly.pdbx_strand_id
1 'polypeptide(L)'
;MVIEMEPLDAEVLALLRAPMRMPQGMAFQPISAEAALDDSAGFRLVGSLVLADAASSEAAAQWLWDRVEDAAPLIIKVGGTKARVGEPAALAWLIDRARSV
;
A
#
# COMPACT_ATOMS: atom_id res chain seq x y z
N MET A 1 2.01 9.31 -5.74
CA MET A 1 2.33 9.37 -4.30
C MET A 1 3.18 8.17 -3.92
N VAL A 2 4.12 8.33 -2.97
CA VAL A 2 4.91 7.22 -2.43
C VAL A 2 4.12 6.53 -1.32
N ILE A 3 4.10 5.20 -1.33
CA ILE A 3 3.52 4.35 -0.30
C ILE A 3 4.59 3.42 0.26
N GLU A 4 4.69 3.35 1.58
CA GLU A 4 5.58 2.47 2.32
C GLU A 4 4.73 1.55 3.21
N MET A 5 5.01 0.24 3.21
CA MET A 5 4.25 -0.76 3.97
C MET A 5 5.20 -1.68 4.74
N GLU A 6 4.92 -1.89 6.02
CA GLU A 6 5.68 -2.78 6.91
C GLU A 6 4.84 -3.22 8.13
N PRO A 7 5.11 -4.39 8.76
CA PRO A 7 5.88 -5.50 8.21
C PRO A 7 5.03 -6.33 7.22
N LEU A 8 5.61 -6.76 6.11
CA LEU A 8 4.98 -7.70 5.17
C LEU A 8 5.66 -9.07 5.28
N ASP A 9 4.90 -10.17 5.19
CA ASP A 9 5.52 -11.47 4.97
C ASP A 9 5.99 -11.63 3.51
N ALA A 10 6.68 -12.73 3.22
CA ALA A 10 7.20 -13.01 1.88
C ALA A 10 6.08 -13.23 0.84
N GLU A 11 4.92 -13.75 1.26
CA GLU A 11 3.81 -14.07 0.37
C GLU A 11 3.10 -12.79 -0.09
N VAL A 12 2.73 -11.91 0.85
CA VAL A 12 2.16 -10.61 0.55
C VAL A 12 3.13 -9.74 -0.24
N LEU A 13 4.43 -9.79 0.09
CA LEU A 13 5.45 -9.10 -0.72
C LEU A 13 5.48 -9.60 -2.16
N ALA A 14 5.40 -10.92 -2.38
CA ALA A 14 5.37 -11.50 -3.71
C ALA A 14 4.11 -11.11 -4.48
N LEU A 15 2.94 -11.09 -3.82
CA LEU A 15 1.68 -10.63 -4.40
C LEU A 15 1.77 -9.18 -4.88
N LEU A 16 2.30 -8.28 -4.04
CA LEU A 16 2.46 -6.86 -4.40
C LEU A 16 3.47 -6.63 -5.53
N ARG A 17 4.42 -7.54 -5.73
CA ARG A 17 5.44 -7.45 -6.79
C ARG A 17 5.02 -8.06 -8.13
N ALA A 18 3.99 -8.88 -8.15
CA ALA A 18 3.51 -9.49 -9.38
C ALA A 18 2.88 -8.44 -10.32
N PRO A 19 2.99 -8.61 -11.65
CA PRO A 19 2.21 -7.83 -12.60
C PRO A 19 0.71 -8.08 -12.37
N MET A 20 -0.06 -7.02 -12.11
CA MET A 20 -1.48 -7.15 -11.77
C MET A 20 -2.35 -6.21 -12.56
N ARG A 21 -3.58 -6.65 -12.85
CA ARG A 21 -4.61 -5.80 -13.44
C ARG A 21 -5.09 -4.81 -12.38
N MET A 22 -4.85 -3.54 -12.64
CA MET A 22 -5.31 -2.42 -11.82
C MET A 22 -6.71 -1.96 -12.27
N PRO A 23 -7.50 -1.34 -11.37
CA PRO A 23 -8.70 -0.62 -11.77
C PRO A 23 -8.36 0.55 -12.70
N GLN A 24 -9.33 1.00 -13.48
CA GLN A 24 -9.13 2.10 -14.43
C GLN A 24 -8.70 3.39 -13.71
N GLY A 25 -7.72 4.09 -14.29
CA GLY A 25 -7.21 5.35 -13.74
C GLY A 25 -6.25 5.17 -12.57
N MET A 26 -5.74 3.96 -12.34
CA MET A 26 -4.82 3.66 -11.25
C MET A 26 -3.56 2.96 -11.78
N ALA A 27 -2.40 3.26 -11.19
CA ALA A 27 -1.17 2.49 -11.37
C ALA A 27 -0.47 2.27 -10.02
N PHE A 28 -0.01 1.05 -9.76
CA PHE A 28 0.81 0.72 -8.59
C PHE A 28 2.10 0.08 -9.09
N GLN A 29 3.23 0.65 -8.67
CA GLN A 29 4.56 0.20 -9.05
C GLN A 29 5.42 0.00 -7.80
N PRO A 30 5.78 -1.24 -7.45
CA PRO A 30 6.83 -1.52 -6.48
C PRO A 30 8.16 -0.90 -6.92
N ILE A 31 8.87 -0.25 -5.99
CA ILE A 31 10.14 0.44 -6.23
C ILE A 31 11.28 -0.31 -5.53
N SER A 32 11.15 -0.55 -4.22
CA SER A 32 12.14 -1.31 -3.44
C SER A 32 11.46 -2.23 -2.44
N ALA A 33 12.15 -3.33 -2.14
CA ALA A 33 11.77 -4.27 -1.10
C ALA A 33 13.02 -4.57 -0.27
N GLU A 34 12.91 -4.38 1.04
CA GLU A 34 14.00 -4.51 1.99
C GLU A 34 13.58 -5.47 3.09
N ALA A 35 14.48 -6.33 3.56
CA ALA A 35 14.24 -7.05 4.80
C ALA A 35 14.22 -6.03 5.94
N ALA A 36 13.23 -6.12 6.82
CA ALA A 36 13.27 -5.37 8.08
C ALA A 36 14.51 -5.83 8.86
N LEU A 37 15.23 -4.87 9.45
CA LEU A 37 16.45 -5.15 10.22
C LEU A 37 16.13 -5.63 11.64
N ASP A 38 14.85 -5.58 12.00
CA ASP A 38 14.22 -5.97 13.24
C ASP A 38 14.08 -7.51 13.30
N ASP A 39 14.16 -8.12 14.49
CA ASP A 39 14.08 -9.58 14.72
C ASP A 39 12.74 -10.24 14.27
N SER A 40 11.82 -9.48 13.68
CA SER A 40 10.62 -10.00 13.03
C SER A 40 10.94 -10.27 11.56
N ALA A 41 10.68 -11.50 11.10
CA ALA A 41 10.84 -11.93 9.71
C ALA A 41 9.85 -11.22 8.76
N GLY A 42 10.01 -9.90 8.61
CA GLY A 42 9.13 -9.03 7.85
C GLY A 42 9.92 -8.24 6.81
N PHE A 43 9.23 -7.80 5.78
CA PHE A 43 9.76 -6.98 4.71
C PHE A 43 9.11 -5.60 4.77
N ARG A 44 9.88 -4.59 4.38
CA ARG A 44 9.36 -3.28 4.01
C ARG A 44 9.26 -3.20 2.50
N LEU A 45 8.10 -2.79 1.99
CA LEU A 45 7.92 -2.44 0.58
C LEU A 45 7.75 -0.93 0.43
N VAL A 46 8.48 -0.35 -0.52
CA VAL A 46 8.26 1.01 -1.02
C VAL A 46 7.72 0.91 -2.44
N GLY A 47 6.61 1.61 -2.71
CA GLY A 47 5.98 1.67 -4.03
C GLY A 47 5.50 3.07 -4.39
N SER A 48 5.17 3.26 -5.65
CA SER A 48 4.45 4.42 -6.16
C SER A 48 3.01 4.03 -6.47
N LEU A 49 2.07 4.75 -5.89
CA LEU A 49 0.66 4.72 -6.26
C LEU A 49 0.34 5.98 -7.07
N VAL A 50 -0.22 5.82 -8.25
CA VAL A 50 -0.67 6.92 -9.12
C VAL A 50 -2.16 6.76 -9.35
N LEU A 51 -2.90 7.85 -9.15
CA LEU A 51 -4.33 7.94 -9.34
C LEU A 51 -4.60 9.10 -10.29
N ALA A 52 -5.37 8.85 -11.34
CA ALA A 52 -5.94 9.90 -12.17
C ALA A 52 -6.96 10.71 -11.36
N ASP A 53 -7.28 11.94 -11.79
CA ASP A 53 -8.16 12.83 -11.04
C ASP A 53 -9.55 12.22 -10.77
N ALA A 54 -10.10 11.49 -11.75
CA ALA A 54 -11.39 10.82 -11.63
C ALA A 54 -11.36 9.47 -10.89
N ALA A 55 -10.18 8.96 -10.51
CA ALA A 55 -10.08 7.68 -9.80
C ALA A 55 -10.55 7.84 -8.35
N SER A 56 -11.28 6.85 -7.83
CA SER A 56 -11.72 6.84 -6.42
C SER A 56 -10.60 6.33 -5.51
N SER A 57 -10.31 7.07 -4.44
CA SER A 57 -9.36 6.64 -3.41
C SER A 57 -9.86 5.43 -2.63
N GLU A 58 -11.17 5.30 -2.44
CA GLU A 58 -11.79 4.12 -1.83
C GLU A 58 -11.56 2.88 -2.68
N ALA A 59 -11.76 2.98 -4.00
CA ALA A 59 -11.52 1.86 -4.91
C ALA A 59 -10.04 1.49 -4.98
N ALA A 60 -9.13 2.47 -4.89
CA ALA A 60 -7.69 2.22 -4.82
C ALA A 60 -7.30 1.54 -3.51
N ALA A 61 -7.87 2.00 -2.40
CA ALA A 61 -7.67 1.42 -1.08
C ALA A 61 -8.19 -0.01 -1.02
N GLN A 62 -9.40 -0.26 -1.50
CA GLN A 62 -9.98 -1.60 -1.52
C GLN A 62 -9.12 -2.56 -2.36
N TRP A 63 -8.72 -2.14 -3.57
CA TRP A 63 -7.87 -2.98 -4.41
C TRP A 63 -6.55 -3.33 -3.73
N LEU A 64 -5.91 -2.37 -3.05
CA LEU A 64 -4.68 -2.64 -2.33
C LEU A 64 -4.92 -3.50 -1.08
N TRP A 65 -6.02 -3.24 -0.38
CA TRP A 65 -6.44 -3.95 0.83
C TRP A 65 -6.65 -5.45 0.57
N ASP A 66 -7.35 -5.81 -0.51
CA ASP A 66 -7.61 -7.20 -0.93
C ASP A 66 -6.32 -8.06 -1.06
N ARG A 67 -5.14 -7.44 -1.10
CA ARG A 67 -3.84 -8.12 -1.23
C ARG A 67 -3.05 -8.18 0.06
N VAL A 68 -3.36 -7.31 1.01
CA VAL A 68 -2.58 -7.11 2.22
C VAL A 68 -3.36 -7.40 3.50
N GLU A 69 -4.66 -7.69 3.38
CA GLU A 69 -5.55 -7.93 4.51
C GLU A 69 -5.09 -9.08 5.41
N ASP A 70 -4.50 -10.13 4.84
CA ASP A 70 -3.96 -11.28 5.60
C ASP A 70 -2.74 -10.92 6.45
N ALA A 71 -2.02 -9.85 6.10
CA ALA A 71 -0.90 -9.33 6.89
C ALA A 71 -1.33 -8.19 7.84
N ALA A 72 -2.62 -7.86 7.89
CA ALA A 72 -3.11 -6.82 8.78
C ALA A 72 -2.97 -7.22 10.26
N PRO A 73 -2.73 -6.26 11.17
CA PRO A 73 -2.60 -4.82 10.91
C PRO A 73 -1.20 -4.43 10.44
N LEU A 74 -1.14 -3.57 9.43
CA LEU A 74 0.10 -3.04 8.85
C LEU A 74 0.37 -1.62 9.29
N ILE A 75 1.63 -1.23 9.30
CA ILE A 75 2.04 0.17 9.36
C ILE A 75 2.22 0.64 7.92
N ILE A 76 1.38 1.60 7.51
CA ILE A 76 1.38 2.15 6.15
C ILE A 76 1.65 3.65 6.21
N LYS A 77 2.53 4.13 5.34
CA LYS A 77 2.79 5.55 5.12
C LYS A 77 2.47 5.93 3.69
N VAL A 78 1.61 6.93 3.48
CA VAL A 78 1.24 7.45 2.15
C VAL A 78 1.47 8.96 2.14
N GLY A 79 2.23 9.46 1.17
CA GLY A 79 2.46 10.90 1.01
C GLY A 79 3.00 11.61 2.27
N GLY A 80 3.76 10.89 3.12
CA GLY A 80 4.31 11.41 4.37
C GLY A 80 3.46 11.16 5.62
N THR A 81 2.19 10.77 5.50
CA THR A 81 1.34 10.43 6.65
C THR A 81 1.46 8.94 6.97
N LYS A 82 1.85 8.59 8.21
CA LYS A 82 2.04 7.21 8.69
C LYS A 82 0.91 6.82 9.65
N ALA A 83 0.30 5.65 9.48
CA ALA A 83 -0.73 5.11 10.36
C ALA A 83 -0.68 3.58 10.45
N ARG A 84 -1.26 3.02 11.52
CA ARG A 84 -1.54 1.59 11.63
C ARG A 84 -2.89 1.31 10.97
N VAL A 85 -2.90 0.51 9.92
CA VAL A 85 -4.05 0.20 9.07
C VAL A 85 -4.50 -1.23 9.35
N GLY A 86 -5.73 -1.37 9.83
CA GLY A 86 -6.40 -2.66 10.06
C GLY A 86 -7.67 -2.84 9.24
N GLU A 87 -8.00 -1.88 8.37
CA GLU A 87 -9.22 -1.90 7.54
C GLU A 87 -9.04 -1.03 6.28
N PRO A 88 -9.81 -1.28 5.20
CA PRO A 88 -9.69 -0.52 3.95
C PRO A 88 -10.03 0.96 4.11
N ALA A 89 -10.95 1.32 5.01
CA ALA A 89 -11.35 2.71 5.24
C ALA A 89 -10.18 3.57 5.75
N ALA A 90 -9.33 3.02 6.63
CA ALA A 90 -8.14 3.71 7.13
C ALA A 90 -7.11 3.94 6.00
N LEU A 91 -7.00 3.01 5.05
CA LEU A 91 -6.15 3.15 3.87
C LEU A 91 -6.69 4.19 2.89
N ALA A 92 -8.01 4.21 2.65
CA ALA A 92 -8.67 5.21 1.82
C ALA A 92 -8.40 6.63 2.35
N TRP A 93 -8.54 6.82 3.65
CA TRP A 93 -8.24 8.09 4.31
C TRP A 93 -6.78 8.55 4.10
N LEU A 94 -5.80 7.64 4.19
CA LEU A 94 -4.39 7.94 3.91
C LEU A 94 -4.18 8.40 2.47
N ILE A 95 -4.79 7.71 1.51
CA ILE A 95 -4.71 8.03 0.08
C ILE A 95 -5.34 9.41 -0.19
N ASP A 96 -6.54 9.68 0.33
CA ASP A 96 -7.22 10.97 0.16
C ASP A 96 -6.40 12.12 0.73
N ARG A 97 -5.84 11.93 1.92
CA ARG A 97 -4.97 12.94 2.54
C ARG A 97 -3.74 13.20 1.68
N ALA A 98 -3.12 12.18 1.11
CA ALA A 98 -1.95 12.32 0.24
C ALA A 98 -2.27 12.96 -1.12
N ARG A 99 -3.53 12.93 -1.59
CA ARG A 99 -3.97 13.65 -2.80
C ARG A 99 -4.21 15.13 -2.58
N SER A 100 -4.47 15.52 -1.34
CA SER A 100 -4.82 16.90 -0.97
C SER A 100 -3.60 17.79 -0.68
N VAL A 101 -2.39 17.24 -0.85
CA VAL A 101 -1.09 17.88 -0.58
C VAL A 101 -0.34 18.03 -1.89
#